data_AF-A0A958F1M1-F1
#
_entry.id   AF-A0A958F1M1-F1
#
_cell.length_a   1.000
_cell.length_b   1.000
_cell.length_c   1.000
_cell.angle_alpha   90.00
_cell.angle_beta   90.00
_cell.angle_gamma   90.00
#
_symmetry.space_group_name_H-M   'P 1'
#
loop_
_entity.id
_entity.type
_entity.pdbx_description
1 polymer ?
#
loop_
_entity_poly.entity_id
_entity_poly.type
_entity_poly.pdbx_seq_one_letter_code
_entity_poly.pdbx_strand_id
1 'polypeptide(L)' 'ACIPMAFCDAIESGKIKRGDLLFFVGSGGGLAFASAAFRY' A
#
# COMPACT_ATOMS: atom_id res chain seq x y z
N ALA A 1 -5.41 -1.44 -10.65
CA ALA A 1 -5.52 -1.15 -9.20
C ALA A 1 -4.71 -2.20 -8.40
N CYS A 2 -3.38 -2.03 -8.32
CA CYS A 2 -2.49 -3.03 -7.70
C CYS A 2 -2.37 -2.85 -6.19
N ILE A 3 -2.21 -1.59 -5.75
CA ILE A 3 -1.98 -1.21 -4.35
C ILE A 3 -3.09 -1.69 -3.39
N PRO A 4 -4.40 -1.43 -3.64
CA PRO A 4 -5.45 -1.88 -2.71
C PRO A 4 -5.61 -3.40 -2.69
N MET A 5 -5.38 -4.11 -3.81
CA MET A 5 -5.41 -5.58 -3.83
C MET A 5 -4.27 -6.18 -3.01
N ALA A 6 -3.04 -5.69 -3.20
CA ALA A 6 -1.88 -6.15 -2.42
C ALA A 6 -2.04 -5.85 -0.92
N PHE A 7 -2.70 -4.74 -0.59
CA PHE A 7 -3.00 -4.40 0.80
C PHE A 7 -4.00 -5.37 1.44
N CYS A 8 -5.11 -5.69 0.75
CA CYS A 8 -6.06 -6.70 1.24
C CYS A 8 -5.41 -8.07 1.42
N ASP A 9 -4.64 -8.54 0.43
CA ASP A 9 -3.95 -9.83 0.50
C ASP A 9 -2.95 -9.89 1.67
N ALA A 10 -2.24 -8.79 1.94
CA ALA A 10 -1.30 -8.70 3.05
C ALA A 10 -1.98 -8.65 4.42
N ILE A 11 -3.20 -8.07 4.52
CA ILE A 11 -4.04 -8.14 5.72
C ILE A 11 -4.54 -9.57 5.94
N GLU A 12 -5.12 -10.21 4.92
CA GLU A 12 -5.63 -11.58 5.01
C GLU A 12 -4.53 -12.60 5.32
N SER A 13 -3.33 -12.37 4.77
CA SER A 13 -2.12 -13.15 5.08
C SER A 13 -1.55 -12.87 6.48
N GLY A 14 -2.12 -11.96 7.27
CA GLY A 14 -1.67 -11.61 8.62
C GLY A 14 -0.30 -10.92 8.69
N LYS A 15 0.20 -10.42 7.55
CA LYS A 15 1.51 -9.74 7.46
C LYS A 15 1.44 -8.30 7.97
N ILE A 16 0.26 -7.69 7.93
CA ILE A 16 -0.01 -6.33 8.38
C ILE A 16 -0.89 -6.39 9.62
N LYS A 17 -0.51 -5.64 10.66
CA LYS A 17 -1.27 -5.52 11.91
C LYS A 17 -1.72 -4.09 12.14
N ARG A 18 -2.74 -3.92 12.99
CA ARG A 18 -3.17 -2.60 13.45
C ARG A 18 -2.06 -1.97 14.29
N GLY A 19 -1.69 -0.74 13.95
CA GLY A 19 -0.57 0.03 14.47
C GLY A 19 0.60 0.18 13.49
N ASP A 20 0.66 -0.65 12.45
CA ASP A 20 1.79 -0.67 11.53
C ASP A 20 1.78 0.56 10.59
N LEU A 21 2.97 1.10 10.35
CA LEU A 21 3.19 2.20 9.40
C LEU A 21 3.56 1.61 8.04
N LEU A 22 2.73 1.89 7.04
CA LEU A 22 2.82 1.37 5.69
C LEU A 22 3.15 2.50 4.72
N PHE A 23 3.96 2.19 3.71
CA PHE A 23 4.24 3.10 2.63
C PHE A 23 3.74 2.50 1.32
N PHE A 24 2.76 3.16 0.72
CA PHE A 24 2.30 2.84 -0.63
C PHE A 24 3.10 3.68 -1.61
N VAL A 25 3.65 3.05 -2.65
CA VAL A 25 4.40 3.72 -3.71
C VAL A 25 3.85 3.25 -5.04
N GLY A 26 3.49 4.20 -5.90
CA GLY A 26 2.94 3.93 -7.23
C GLY A 26 3.56 4.83 -8.28
N SER A 27 3.69 4.29 -9.49
CA SER A 27 4.04 5.03 -10.69
C SER A 27 2.88 5.02 -11.69
N GLY A 28 2.74 6.10 -12.44
CA GLY A 28 1.70 6.30 -13.45
C GLY A 28 2.27 6.87 -14.75
N GLY A 29 1.44 6.90 -15.80
CA GLY A 29 1.81 7.48 -17.08
C GLY A 29 2.26 8.94 -16.97
N GLY A 30 3.22 9.34 -17.79
CA GLY A 30 3.72 10.73 -17.81
C GLY A 30 4.72 11.08 -16.71
N LEU A 31 5.50 10.10 -16.21
CA LEU A 31 6.49 10.28 -15.13
C LEU A 31 5.87 10.63 -13.76
N ALA A 32 4.59 10.30 -13.55
CA ALA A 32 3.92 10.56 -12.29
C ALA A 32 4.32 9.51 -11.26
N PHE A 33 4.87 9.96 -10.12
CA PHE A 33 5.15 9.12 -8.95
C PHE A 33 4.35 9.65 -7.78
N ALA A 34 3.74 8.74 -7.03
CA ALA A 34 3.02 9.07 -5.81
C ALA A 34 3.41 8.09 -4.72
N SER A 35 3.57 8.62 -3.50
CA SER A 35 3.72 7.81 -2.31
C SER A 35 2.82 8.31 -1.19
N ALA A 36 2.35 7.40 -0.35
CA ALA A 36 1.50 7.71 0.79
C ALA A 36 1.95 6.89 2.00
N ALA A 37 2.23 7.59 3.11
CA ALA A 37 2.41 6.97 4.40
C ALA A 37 1.05 6.79 5.06
N PHE A 38 0.72 5.57 5.46
CA PHE A 38 -0.57 5.21 6.04
C PHE A 38 -0.37 4.37 7.28
N ARG A 39 -1.20 4.59 8.31
CA ARG A 39 -1.17 3.81 9.55
C ARG A 39 -2.44 2.97 9.60
N TYR A 40 -2.29 1.65 9.60
CA TYR A 40 -3.41 0.71 9.60
C TYR A 40 -3.87 0.35 11.01
#